data_AF-A0A9E0VXX4-F1
#
_entry.id   AF-A0A9E0VXX4-F1
#
_cell.length_a   1.000
_cell.length_b   1.000
_cell.length_c   1.000
_cell.angle_alpha   90.00
_cell.angle_beta   90.00
_cell.angle_gamma   90.00
#
_symmetry.space_group_name_H-M   'P 1'
#
loop_
_entity.id
_entity.type
_entity.pdbx_description
1 polymer ?
#
loop_
_entity_poly.entity_id
_entity_poly.type
_entity_poly.pdbx_seq_one_letter_code
_entity_poly.pdbx_strand_id
1 'polypeptide(L)'
;MKLGFLISALTVATPLHAACGLPHLLGKTGTLVHEFNSCRTDGEVGVDATLELTTFNLLNGQTRLQAFAVLSDQGFVCKDETCTLVSTSRETNFDRWFGLHSLNPMAKNKRYWHRSSYIISLNGDTILKSSDVTADFLSETALVAWPRRPQAEDYEIKND
;
A
#
# COMPACT_ATOMS: atom_id res chain seq x y z
N MET A 1 61.36 6.95 -8.03
CA MET A 1 60.45 7.11 -9.18
C MET A 1 59.88 5.76 -9.58
N LYS A 2 58.60 5.51 -9.29
CA LYS A 2 57.70 4.69 -10.11
C LYS A 2 56.27 4.93 -9.61
N LEU A 3 55.51 5.66 -10.43
CA LEU A 3 54.07 5.83 -10.30
C LEU A 3 53.38 4.49 -10.58
N GLY A 4 52.33 4.19 -9.82
CA GLY A 4 51.36 3.14 -10.13
C GLY A 4 49.99 3.60 -9.63
N PHE A 5 49.18 4.09 -10.55
CA PHE A 5 47.84 4.66 -10.33
C PHE A 5 46.90 3.64 -9.69
N LEU A 6 46.26 4.05 -8.59
CA LEU A 6 45.04 3.43 -8.05
C LEU A 6 43.88 3.78 -8.99
N ILE A 7 43.30 2.79 -9.67
CA ILE A 7 41.96 2.91 -10.24
C ILE A 7 41.01 2.27 -9.23
N SER A 8 40.59 3.05 -8.23
CA SER A 8 39.40 2.72 -7.46
C SER A 8 38.22 2.84 -8.41
N ALA A 9 37.64 1.70 -8.79
CA ALA A 9 36.34 1.66 -9.44
C ALA A 9 35.34 2.31 -8.45
N LEU A 10 34.98 3.55 -8.73
CA LEU A 10 33.88 4.24 -8.08
C LEU A 10 32.60 3.60 -8.62
N THR A 11 32.24 2.43 -8.09
CA THR A 11 30.85 1.97 -8.15
C THR A 11 30.05 3.03 -7.41
N VAL A 12 29.44 3.93 -8.17
CA VAL A 12 28.35 4.77 -7.70
C VAL A 12 27.23 3.79 -7.37
N ALA A 13 27.27 3.28 -6.13
CA ALA A 13 26.10 2.73 -5.50
C ALA A 13 25.12 3.88 -5.42
N THR A 14 24.24 4.01 -6.43
CA THR A 14 23.01 4.78 -6.29
C THR A 14 22.29 4.17 -5.09
N PRO A 15 22.20 4.88 -3.96
CA PRO A 15 21.37 4.37 -2.88
C PRO A 15 19.93 4.50 -3.37
N LEU A 16 19.31 3.38 -3.70
CA LEU A 16 17.85 3.24 -3.83
C LEU A 16 17.10 3.55 -2.51
N HIS A 17 17.79 4.05 -1.49
CA HIS A 17 17.26 4.48 -0.20
C HIS A 17 16.69 5.91 -0.20
N ALA A 18 16.71 6.64 -1.33
CA ALA A 18 16.34 8.05 -1.36
C ALA A 18 14.89 8.36 -1.84
N ALA A 19 14.02 7.36 -2.02
CA ALA A 19 12.64 7.58 -2.45
C ALA A 19 11.59 7.49 -1.32
N CYS A 20 11.90 6.82 -0.21
CA CYS A 20 10.95 6.63 0.91
C CYS A 20 11.13 7.63 2.06
N GLY A 21 12.03 8.62 1.94
CA GLY A 21 12.33 9.59 3.01
C GLY A 21 12.47 11.03 2.53
N LEU A 22 12.08 11.34 1.30
CA LEU A 22 12.16 12.69 0.75
C LEU A 22 10.75 13.17 0.37
N PRO A 23 10.19 14.19 1.06
CA PRO A 23 8.88 14.77 0.78
C PRO A 23 8.90 15.67 -0.48
N HIS A 24 9.76 15.33 -1.45
CA HIS A 24 9.97 16.14 -2.64
C HIS A 24 9.31 15.43 -3.82
N LEU A 25 8.25 16.06 -4.33
CA LEU A 25 7.40 15.64 -5.45
C LEU A 25 6.17 14.79 -5.07
N LEU A 26 5.39 15.30 -4.10
CA LEU A 26 3.93 15.13 -4.02
C LEU A 26 3.30 15.61 -5.35
N GLY A 27 3.39 14.78 -6.38
CA GLY A 27 2.69 14.99 -7.63
C GLY A 27 1.21 14.75 -7.40
N LYS A 28 0.37 15.72 -7.79
CA LYS A 28 -1.10 15.62 -7.91
C LYS A 28 -1.59 14.47 -8.84
N THR A 29 -0.76 13.48 -9.14
CA THR A 29 -0.92 12.50 -10.21
C THR A 29 -0.68 11.06 -9.76
N GLY A 30 -0.28 10.81 -8.50
CA GLY A 30 -0.15 9.47 -7.93
C GLY A 30 -1.38 9.07 -7.11
N THR A 31 -1.87 7.84 -7.26
CA THR A 31 -2.91 7.29 -6.38
C THR A 31 -2.32 6.92 -5.02
N LEU A 32 -2.98 7.28 -3.92
CA LEU A 32 -2.57 7.00 -2.53
C LEU A 32 -2.13 5.55 -2.33
N VAL A 33 -2.91 4.60 -2.86
CA VAL A 33 -2.62 3.16 -2.76
C VAL A 33 -1.34 2.76 -3.48
N HIS A 34 -1.06 3.34 -4.65
CA HIS A 34 0.19 3.06 -5.37
C HIS A 34 1.39 3.54 -4.57
N GLU A 35 1.29 4.72 -3.97
CA GLU A 35 2.36 5.29 -3.15
C GLU A 35 2.59 4.47 -1.88
N PHE A 36 1.52 4.16 -1.14
CA PHE A 36 1.56 3.27 0.02
C PHE A 36 2.21 1.91 -0.31
N ASN A 37 1.82 1.29 -1.43
CA ASN A 37 2.37 0.00 -1.84
C ASN A 37 3.84 0.11 -2.32
N SER A 38 4.25 1.25 -2.88
CA SER A 38 5.62 1.48 -3.34
C SER A 38 6.62 1.74 -2.21
N CYS A 39 6.12 2.24 -1.07
CA CYS A 39 6.91 2.58 0.10
C CYS A 39 6.98 1.46 1.15
N ARG A 40 6.50 0.25 0.84
CA ARG A 40 6.56 -0.91 1.73
C ARG A 40 7.99 -1.46 1.80
N THR A 41 8.89 -0.71 2.42
CA THR A 41 10.25 -1.16 2.78
C THR A 41 10.21 -1.82 4.14
N ASP A 42 10.79 -3.01 4.23
CA ASP A 42 10.99 -3.77 5.46
C ASP A 42 11.61 -2.88 6.56
N GLY A 43 10.88 -2.63 7.65
CA GLY A 43 11.47 -2.14 8.90
C GLY A 43 10.74 -1.00 9.62
N GLU A 44 10.45 -1.25 10.90
CA GLU A 44 10.22 -0.33 12.02
C GLU A 44 8.95 0.53 12.09
N VAL A 45 8.29 0.89 10.98
CA VAL A 45 7.02 1.67 11.03
C VAL A 45 5.83 0.76 10.76
N GLY A 46 4.84 0.77 11.66
CA GLY A 46 3.59 0.04 11.47
C GLY A 46 2.91 0.43 10.15
N VAL A 47 2.31 -0.55 9.47
CA VAL A 47 1.69 -0.37 8.16
C VAL A 47 0.65 0.76 8.19
N ASP A 48 -0.12 0.84 9.27
CA ASP A 48 -1.11 1.89 9.53
C ASP A 48 -0.48 3.29 9.61
N ALA A 49 0.61 3.44 10.39
CA ALA A 49 1.30 4.72 10.54
C ALA A 49 1.91 5.25 9.22
N THR A 50 2.35 4.34 8.33
CA THR A 50 2.80 4.72 6.98
C THR A 50 1.63 5.24 6.16
N LEU A 51 0.48 4.53 6.18
CA LEU A 51 -0.72 4.94 5.46
C LEU A 51 -1.26 6.29 5.97
N GLU A 52 -1.27 6.50 7.29
CA GLU A 52 -1.64 7.76 7.92
C GLU A 52 -0.78 8.92 7.43
N LEU A 53 0.55 8.74 7.42
CA LEU A 53 1.48 9.78 7.01
C LEU A 53 1.33 10.13 5.52
N THR A 54 1.22 9.12 4.65
CA THR A 54 1.00 9.34 3.20
C THR A 54 -0.33 10.06 2.97
N THR A 55 -1.38 9.66 3.68
CA THR A 55 -2.70 10.27 3.57
C THR A 55 -2.70 11.73 4.06
N PHE A 56 -2.06 12.00 5.20
CA PHE A 56 -1.91 13.36 5.71
C PHE A 56 -1.17 14.25 4.70
N ASN A 57 -0.04 13.77 4.15
CA ASN A 57 0.75 14.56 3.20
C ASN A 57 -0.03 14.88 1.91
N LEU A 58 -0.86 13.96 1.45
CA LEU A 58 -1.75 14.16 0.29
C LEU A 58 -2.83 15.23 0.56
N LEU A 59 -3.38 15.26 1.78
CA LEU A 59 -4.57 16.04 2.13
C LEU A 59 -4.25 17.32 2.92
N ASN A 60 -2.99 17.55 3.30
CA ASN A 60 -2.59 18.69 4.12
C ASN A 60 -3.04 20.03 3.51
N GLY A 61 -3.69 20.86 4.34
CA GLY A 61 -4.26 22.14 3.95
C GLY A 61 -5.61 22.07 3.23
N GLN A 62 -6.16 20.89 3.01
CA GLN A 62 -7.49 20.71 2.43
C GLN A 62 -8.58 20.74 3.51
N THR A 63 -9.75 21.29 3.16
CA THR A 63 -10.95 21.09 3.97
C THR A 63 -11.45 19.66 3.83
N ARG A 64 -12.23 19.18 4.80
CA ARG A 64 -12.81 17.82 4.76
C ARG A 64 -13.58 17.54 3.47
N LEU A 65 -14.33 18.51 2.96
CA LEU A 65 -15.04 18.38 1.67
C LEU A 65 -14.09 18.23 0.48
N GLN A 66 -12.99 18.99 0.46
CA GLN A 66 -11.97 18.87 -0.59
C GLN A 66 -11.24 17.53 -0.49
N ALA A 67 -10.90 17.10 0.74
CA ALA A 67 -10.27 15.82 1.00
C ALA A 67 -11.13 14.65 0.54
N PHE A 68 -12.44 14.69 0.78
CA PHE A 68 -13.38 13.69 0.25
C PHE A 68 -13.42 13.67 -1.27
N ALA A 69 -13.39 14.83 -1.92
CA ALA A 69 -13.35 14.89 -3.38
C ALA A 69 -12.06 14.23 -3.92
N VAL A 70 -10.91 14.50 -3.29
CA VAL A 70 -9.63 13.88 -3.67
C VAL A 70 -9.64 12.37 -3.45
N LEU A 71 -10.11 11.90 -2.30
CA LEU A 71 -10.18 10.46 -2.01
C LEU A 71 -11.19 9.75 -2.93
N SER A 72 -12.32 10.38 -3.24
CA SER A 72 -13.33 9.83 -4.16
C SER A 72 -12.80 9.75 -5.59
N ASP A 73 -12.01 10.72 -6.05
CA ASP A 73 -11.34 10.69 -7.35
C ASP A 73 -10.34 9.52 -7.44
N GLN A 74 -9.78 9.10 -6.31
CA GLN A 74 -8.91 7.93 -6.19
C GLN A 74 -9.68 6.61 -5.97
N GLY A 75 -11.02 6.64 -6.02
CA GLY A 75 -11.88 5.45 -5.93
C GLY A 75 -12.29 5.07 -4.51
N PHE A 76 -11.97 5.87 -3.49
CA PHE A 76 -12.50 5.64 -2.15
C PHE A 76 -13.99 5.95 -2.09
N VAL A 77 -14.73 5.13 -1.36
CA VAL A 77 -16.12 5.38 -1.01
C VAL A 77 -16.15 6.06 0.36
N CYS A 78 -16.45 7.35 0.36
CA CYS A 78 -16.55 8.17 1.57
C CYS A 78 -17.98 8.20 2.11
N LYS A 79 -18.12 7.96 3.41
CA LYS A 79 -19.37 8.06 4.16
C LYS A 79 -19.09 8.70 5.52
N ASP A 80 -19.84 9.75 5.84
CA ASP A 80 -19.67 10.55 7.05
C ASP A 80 -18.24 11.11 7.18
N GLU A 81 -17.43 10.55 8.07
CA GLU A 81 -16.03 10.96 8.31
C GLU A 81 -15.01 9.94 7.80
N THR A 82 -15.48 8.81 7.25
CA THR A 82 -14.64 7.67 6.89
C THR A 82 -14.71 7.37 5.40
N CYS A 83 -13.55 7.21 4.78
CA CYS A 83 -13.37 6.81 3.39
C CYS A 83 -12.77 5.42 3.32
N THR A 84 -13.38 4.54 2.53
CA THR A 84 -12.97 3.14 2.42
C THR A 84 -12.67 2.76 0.98
N LEU A 85 -11.59 2.03 0.77
CA LEU A 85 -11.25 1.43 -0.51
C LEU A 85 -10.93 -0.04 -0.29
N VAL A 86 -11.65 -0.92 -0.97
CA VAL A 86 -11.42 -2.37 -0.89
C VAL A 86 -10.93 -2.85 -2.24
N SER A 87 -9.67 -3.29 -2.27
CA SER A 87 -9.09 -3.96 -3.43
C SER A 87 -9.13 -5.46 -3.20
N THR A 88 -9.71 -6.20 -4.14
CA THR A 88 -9.69 -7.67 -4.13
C THR A 88 -8.96 -8.16 -5.36
N SER A 89 -7.84 -8.83 -5.16
CA SER A 89 -7.08 -9.47 -6.23
C SER A 89 -7.16 -10.99 -6.12
N ARG A 90 -7.00 -11.64 -7.26
CA ARG A 90 -6.99 -13.09 -7.39
C ARG A 90 -5.61 -13.48 -7.86
N GLU A 91 -4.99 -14.46 -7.21
CA GLU A 91 -3.75 -15.03 -7.74
C GLU A 91 -3.99 -15.59 -9.14
N THR A 92 -3.16 -15.15 -10.08
CA THR A 92 -3.21 -15.64 -11.45
C THR A 92 -2.28 -16.83 -11.60
N ASN A 93 -2.52 -17.65 -12.63
CA ASN A 93 -1.60 -18.75 -12.96
C ASN A 93 -0.18 -18.25 -13.32
N PHE A 94 0.00 -16.95 -13.58
CA PHE A 94 1.29 -16.32 -13.85
C PHE A 94 2.14 -16.20 -12.58
N ASP A 95 1.54 -15.76 -11.47
CA ASP A 95 2.17 -15.71 -10.13
C ASP A 95 2.59 -17.13 -9.66
N ARG A 96 1.84 -18.15 -10.12
CA ARG A 96 2.09 -19.58 -9.91
C ARG A 96 3.28 -20.14 -10.72
N TRP A 97 3.62 -19.54 -11.87
CA TRP A 97 4.67 -20.04 -12.77
C TRP A 97 6.07 -19.58 -12.34
N PHE A 98 6.17 -18.41 -11.70
CA PHE A 98 7.45 -17.84 -11.26
C PHE A 98 7.79 -18.09 -9.78
N GLY A 99 7.03 -18.95 -9.09
CA GLY A 99 7.50 -19.63 -7.89
C GLY A 99 7.63 -18.79 -6.61
N LEU A 100 6.86 -17.71 -6.44
CA LEU A 100 6.92 -16.92 -5.19
C LEU A 100 6.36 -17.63 -3.95
N HIS A 101 5.54 -18.69 -4.09
CA HIS A 101 5.12 -19.51 -2.95
C HIS A 101 4.96 -21.01 -3.32
N SER A 102 5.90 -21.81 -2.80
CA SER A 102 5.74 -23.18 -2.28
C SER A 102 5.26 -24.34 -3.18
N LEU A 103 5.98 -25.45 -3.00
CA LEU A 103 5.87 -26.84 -3.50
C LEU A 103 4.54 -27.57 -3.27
N ASN A 104 3.41 -26.87 -3.08
CA ASN A 104 2.11 -27.52 -2.96
C ASN A 104 1.33 -27.38 -4.28
N PRO A 105 1.45 -28.33 -5.23
CA PRO A 105 0.59 -28.37 -6.39
C PRO A 105 -0.83 -28.52 -5.87
N MET A 106 -1.60 -27.42 -5.94
CA MET A 106 -2.91 -27.26 -5.32
C MET A 106 -3.73 -28.55 -5.28
N ALA A 107 -4.47 -28.75 -4.19
CA ALA A 107 -5.78 -29.41 -4.27
C ALA A 107 -6.50 -28.82 -5.50
N LYS A 108 -6.60 -29.61 -6.58
CA LYS A 108 -6.82 -29.19 -7.99
C LYS A 108 -7.98 -28.21 -8.27
N ASN A 109 -8.80 -27.92 -7.27
CA ASN A 109 -10.01 -27.12 -7.34
C ASN A 109 -10.05 -25.94 -6.35
N LYS A 110 -8.96 -25.49 -5.73
CA LYS A 110 -8.96 -24.31 -4.82
C LYS A 110 -8.23 -23.10 -5.43
N ARG A 111 -8.54 -21.88 -4.98
CA ARG A 111 -7.94 -20.61 -5.42
C ARG A 111 -7.69 -19.65 -4.26
N TYR A 112 -6.53 -19.00 -4.29
CA TYR A 112 -6.18 -17.94 -3.36
C TYR A 112 -6.73 -16.60 -3.83
N TRP A 113 -7.24 -15.85 -2.87
CA TRP A 113 -7.72 -14.49 -3.01
C TRP A 113 -7.06 -13.62 -1.95
N HIS A 114 -6.69 -12.41 -2.35
CA HIS A 114 -6.14 -11.39 -1.47
C HIS A 114 -7.13 -10.23 -1.45
N ARG A 115 -7.42 -9.72 -0.25
CA ARG A 115 -8.23 -8.52 -0.05
C ARG A 115 -7.43 -7.54 0.79
N SER A 116 -7.34 -6.32 0.30
CA SER A 116 -6.71 -5.21 0.98
C SER A 116 -7.76 -4.13 1.18
N SER A 117 -8.01 -3.79 2.44
CA SER A 117 -8.96 -2.75 2.83
C SER A 117 -8.18 -1.58 3.40
N TYR A 118 -8.38 -0.41 2.78
CA TYR A 118 -7.82 0.87 3.20
C TYR A 118 -8.95 1.67 3.82
N ILE A 119 -8.82 2.02 5.10
CA ILE A 119 -9.83 2.78 5.84
C ILE A 119 -9.16 4.07 6.28
N ILE A 120 -9.74 5.22 5.95
CA ILE A 120 -9.23 6.55 6.28
C ILE A 120 -10.32 7.31 7.00
N SER A 121 -10.06 7.80 8.20
CA SER A 121 -10.96 8.66 8.96
C SER A 121 -10.40 10.08 9.04
N LEU A 122 -11.23 11.07 8.70
CA LEU A 122 -10.89 12.48 8.75
C LEU A 122 -11.56 13.11 9.98
N ASN A 123 -10.78 13.32 11.03
CA ASN A 123 -11.24 13.78 12.35
C ASN A 123 -11.37 15.31 12.44
N GLY A 124 -10.75 16.05 11.50
CA GLY A 124 -10.76 17.51 11.45
C GLY A 124 -11.59 18.07 10.28
N ASP A 125 -12.19 19.25 10.47
CA ASP A 125 -12.85 19.99 9.38
C ASP A 125 -11.87 20.48 8.31
N THR A 126 -10.61 20.68 8.70
CA THR A 126 -9.49 20.99 7.82
C THR A 126 -8.30 20.20 8.30
N ILE A 127 -7.58 19.56 7.38
CA ILE A 127 -6.44 18.70 7.70
C ILE A 127 -5.21 19.59 7.87
N LEU A 128 -4.77 19.78 9.11
CA LEU A 128 -3.64 20.67 9.45
C LEU A 128 -2.54 19.96 10.23
N LYS A 129 -2.88 18.89 10.95
CA LYS A 129 -1.95 18.06 11.71
C LYS A 129 -2.18 16.58 11.40
N SER A 130 -1.16 15.76 11.63
CA SER A 130 -1.25 14.31 11.37
C SER A 130 -2.37 13.63 12.15
N SER A 131 -2.69 14.10 13.37
CA SER A 131 -3.79 13.56 14.18
C SER A 131 -5.20 13.88 13.67
N ASP A 132 -5.33 14.73 12.64
CA ASP A 132 -6.61 14.94 11.95
C ASP A 132 -6.94 13.79 10.98
N VAL A 133 -5.99 12.88 10.76
CA VAL A 133 -6.13 11.71 9.89
C VAL A 133 -5.82 10.46 10.71
N THR A 134 -6.70 9.47 10.64
CA THR A 134 -6.44 8.11 11.12
C THR A 134 -6.60 7.17 9.94
N ALA A 135 -5.73 6.17 9.83
CA ALA A 135 -5.81 5.23 8.73
C ALA A 135 -5.47 3.82 9.17
N ASP A 136 -6.30 2.88 8.74
CA ASP A 136 -6.14 1.46 9.05
C ASP A 136 -6.01 0.69 7.75
N PHE A 137 -5.05 -0.24 7.72
CA PHE A 137 -4.85 -1.18 6.64
C PHE A 137 -5.12 -2.60 7.10
N LEU A 138 -6.06 -3.28 6.43
CA LEU A 138 -6.35 -4.68 6.68
C LEU A 138 -6.02 -5.51 5.45
N SER A 139 -5.14 -6.51 5.64
CA SER A 139 -4.81 -7.51 4.64
C SER A 139 -5.44 -8.84 5.02
N GLU A 140 -6.25 -9.39 4.13
CA GLU A 140 -6.96 -10.64 4.34
C GLU A 140 -6.71 -11.59 3.19
N THR A 141 -6.62 -12.88 3.49
CA THR A 141 -6.46 -13.92 2.48
C THR A 141 -7.55 -14.97 2.60
N ALA A 142 -8.04 -15.47 1.47
CA ALA A 142 -9.04 -16.53 1.43
C ALA A 142 -8.63 -17.64 0.48
N LEU A 143 -8.89 -18.89 0.86
CA LEU A 143 -8.66 -20.07 0.02
C LEU A 143 -9.99 -20.80 -0.25
N VAL A 144 -10.55 -20.60 -1.43
CA VAL A 144 -11.90 -21.10 -1.76
C VAL A 144 -11.92 -22.04 -2.96
N ALA A 145 -12.90 -22.94 -2.99
CA ALA A 145 -13.07 -23.87 -4.10
C ALA A 145 -13.59 -23.19 -5.38
N TRP A 146 -13.07 -23.55 -6.55
CA TRP A 146 -13.56 -23.10 -7.85
C TRP A 146 -14.93 -23.74 -8.18
N PRO A 147 -15.89 -23.01 -8.78
CA PRO A 147 -15.83 -21.61 -9.24
C PRO A 147 -16.34 -20.57 -8.24
N ARG A 148 -16.48 -20.93 -6.96
CA ARG A 148 -17.03 -20.05 -5.92
C ARG A 148 -16.15 -18.81 -5.74
N ARG A 149 -16.79 -17.66 -5.51
CA ARG A 149 -16.13 -16.44 -5.03
C ARG A 149 -16.13 -16.46 -3.50
N PRO A 150 -15.08 -15.93 -2.85
CA PRO A 150 -15.03 -15.86 -1.40
C PRO A 150 -16.13 -14.95 -0.85
N GLN A 151 -16.77 -15.41 0.21
CA GLN A 151 -17.66 -14.64 1.08
C GLN A 151 -16.82 -14.01 2.20
N ALA A 152 -17.40 -13.04 2.92
CA ALA A 152 -16.67 -12.33 3.98
C ALA A 152 -16.09 -13.28 5.05
N GLU A 153 -16.81 -14.34 5.36
CA GLU A 153 -16.46 -15.41 6.31
C GLU A 153 -15.29 -16.31 5.85
N ASP A 154 -14.94 -16.30 4.56
CA ASP A 154 -13.80 -17.08 4.06
C ASP A 154 -12.45 -16.38 4.21
N TYR A 155 -12.46 -15.09 4.55
CA TYR A 155 -11.26 -14.29 4.69
C TYR A 155 -10.68 -14.46 6.08
N GLU A 156 -9.43 -14.91 6.12
CA GLU A 156 -8.62 -14.94 7.32
C GLU A 156 -7.76 -13.68 7.35
N ILE A 157 -7.83 -12.93 8.45
CA ILE A 157 -7.04 -11.72 8.67
C ILE A 157 -5.58 -12.14 8.82
N LYS A 158 -4.71 -11.59 7.97
CA LYS A 158 -3.26 -11.65 8.14
C LYS A 158 -2.80 -10.26 8.57
N ASN A 159 -2.73 -10.07 9.88
CA ASN A 159 -1.97 -8.95 10.42
C ASN A 159 -0.49 -9.27 10.16
N ASP A 160 0.10 -8.64 9.15
CA ASP A 160 1.56 -8.56 8.98
C ASP A 160 2.03 -7.24 9.63
#